data_AF-A0A2E1WWK1-F1
#
_entry.id   AF-A0A2E1WWK1-F1
#
_cell.length_a   1.000
_cell.length_b   1.000
_cell.length_c   1.000
_cell.angle_alpha   90.00
_cell.angle_beta   90.00
_cell.angle_gamma   90.00
#
_symmetry.space_group_name_H-M   'P 1'
#
loop_
_entity.id
_entity.type
_entity.pdbx_description
1 polymer ?
#
loop_
_entity_poly.entity_id
_entity_poly.type
_entity_poly.pdbx_seq_one_letter_code
_entity_poly.pdbx_strand_id
1 'polypeptide(L)'
;MYKNILYLINFLRNKGIMKFFLSFFLFGLFYVFTSDTLYKSTITLYPAGELSENTNILSQLSEFTETFGVNVPTKSNYYIPDIIDSYSLKNKIVKKEWDSRKFTNKTNLVDYWEIKDYSFLEKIITYLKLNFNNNFFDKDLYDLNKAIKKLDKLISVNEAYSGLIEVEVLFEEPQLSADIANYISQYVINFVNKEQKIFARKTKKFTEERFKIAENELIHSEDELTNFRKEHPLINDTPELQLLRLRLARNVEVNQEVYITLRNQLEIAKIEESKERLFINILDKAYPSVKKEHPKTFLLLFIFSFLGFLTGSLYYLVLNNARKK
;
A
#
# COMPACT_ATOMS: atom_id res chain seq x y z
N MET A 1 -41.00 -19.52 -43.24
CA MET A 1 -40.44 -18.26 -42.68
C MET A 1 -41.51 -17.41 -41.97
N TYR A 2 -42.64 -17.09 -42.60
CA TYR A 2 -43.73 -16.29 -42.01
C TYR A 2 -44.33 -16.85 -40.69
N LYS A 3 -44.53 -18.17 -40.58
CA LYS A 3 -45.05 -18.82 -39.35
C LYS A 3 -44.14 -18.64 -38.13
N ASN A 4 -42.81 -18.68 -38.32
CA ASN A 4 -41.85 -18.48 -37.23
C ASN A 4 -41.82 -17.02 -36.76
N ILE A 5 -41.97 -16.08 -37.70
CA ILE A 5 -42.08 -14.64 -37.39
C ILE A 5 -43.37 -14.35 -36.63
N LEU A 6 -44.50 -14.92 -37.06
CA LEU A 6 -45.79 -14.75 -36.39
C LEU A 6 -45.79 -15.37 -34.98
N TYR A 7 -45.11 -16.50 -34.81
CA TYR A 7 -44.91 -17.15 -33.51
C TYR A 7 -44.05 -16.29 -32.58
N LEU A 8 -42.97 -15.69 -33.08
CA LEU A 8 -42.13 -14.75 -32.34
C LEU A 8 -42.91 -13.51 -31.91
N ILE A 9 -43.77 -12.97 -32.79
CA ILE A 9 -44.62 -11.81 -32.49
C ILE A 9 -45.66 -12.15 -31.41
N ASN A 10 -46.31 -13.31 -31.48
CA ASN A 10 -47.26 -13.74 -30.44
C ASN A 10 -46.57 -14.09 -29.12
N PHE A 11 -45.33 -14.59 -29.17
CA PHE A 11 -44.49 -14.83 -28.00
C PHE A 11 -44.14 -13.52 -27.28
N LEU A 12 -43.65 -12.51 -28.02
CA LEU A 12 -43.32 -11.18 -27.48
C LEU A 12 -44.58 -10.43 -26.99
N ARG A 13 -45.74 -10.66 -27.59
CA ARG A 13 -47.03 -10.06 -27.21
C ARG A 13 -47.75 -10.81 -26.08
N ASN A 14 -47.07 -11.70 -25.35
CA ASN A 14 -47.70 -12.33 -24.21
C ASN A 14 -47.71 -11.39 -22.99
N LYS A 15 -48.92 -11.13 -22.47
CA LYS A 15 -49.13 -10.35 -21.22
C LYS A 15 -48.37 -10.94 -20.03
N GLY A 16 -48.13 -12.26 -19.98
CA GLY A 16 -47.36 -12.90 -18.92
C GLY A 16 -45.89 -12.47 -18.91
N ILE A 17 -45.21 -12.57 -20.05
CA ILE A 17 -43.79 -12.19 -20.19
C ILE A 17 -43.61 -10.69 -19.90
N MET A 18 -44.51 -9.84 -20.42
CA MET A 18 -44.47 -8.40 -20.17
C MET A 18 -44.67 -8.03 -18.69
N LYS A 19 -45.51 -8.78 -17.95
CA LYS A 19 -45.69 -8.56 -16.50
C LYS A 19 -44.43 -8.89 -15.70
N PHE A 20 -43.76 -10.00 -16.02
CA PHE A 20 -42.48 -10.36 -15.37
C PHE A 20 -41.39 -9.34 -15.68
N PHE A 21 -41.24 -8.96 -16.95
CA PHE A 21 -40.32 -7.92 -17.36
C PHE A 21 -40.55 -6.61 -16.59
N LEU A 22 -41.80 -6.13 -16.54
CA LEU A 22 -42.15 -4.89 -15.84
C LEU A 22 -41.88 -4.97 -14.33
N SER A 23 -42.19 -6.11 -13.70
CA SER A 23 -41.97 -6.34 -12.27
C SER A 23 -40.48 -6.27 -11.92
N PHE A 24 -39.64 -7.01 -12.64
CA PHE A 24 -38.19 -6.98 -12.42
C PHE A 24 -37.58 -5.62 -12.75
N PHE A 25 -38.07 -4.93 -13.78
CA PHE A 25 -37.63 -3.58 -14.12
C PHE A 25 -37.94 -2.58 -13.00
N LEU A 26 -39.16 -2.62 -12.44
CA LEU A 26 -39.56 -1.80 -11.29
C LEU A 26 -38.72 -2.12 -10.05
N PHE A 27 -38.44 -3.40 -9.81
CA PHE A 27 -37.56 -3.82 -8.72
C PHE A 27 -36.12 -3.30 -8.91
N GLY A 28 -35.60 -3.35 -10.14
CA GLY A 28 -34.31 -2.76 -10.48
C GLY A 28 -34.27 -1.25 -10.27
N LEU A 29 -35.32 -0.52 -10.66
CA LEU A 29 -35.46 0.92 -10.40
C LEU A 29 -35.48 1.21 -8.89
N PHE A 30 -36.25 0.43 -8.13
CA PHE A 30 -36.30 0.56 -6.68
C PHE A 30 -34.92 0.34 -6.04
N TYR A 31 -34.20 -0.70 -6.46
CA TYR A 31 -32.86 -0.99 -5.98
C TYR A 31 -31.87 0.14 -6.30
N VAL A 32 -31.89 0.68 -7.53
CA VAL A 32 -31.03 1.82 -7.92
C VAL A 32 -31.30 3.04 -7.05
N PHE A 33 -32.57 3.30 -6.71
CA PHE A 33 -32.96 4.44 -5.90
C PHE A 33 -32.51 4.31 -4.43
N THR A 34 -32.51 3.10 -3.89
CA THR A 34 -32.06 2.83 -2.51
C THR A 34 -30.55 2.65 -2.37
N SER A 35 -29.82 2.48 -3.47
CA SER A 35 -28.38 2.21 -3.45
C SER A 35 -27.57 3.49 -3.22
N ASP A 36 -26.54 3.40 -2.39
CA ASP A 36 -25.63 4.51 -2.14
C ASP A 36 -24.93 4.97 -3.43
N THR A 37 -24.98 6.28 -3.68
CA THR A 37 -24.27 6.89 -4.81
C THR A 37 -22.82 7.14 -4.43
N LEU A 38 -21.88 6.52 -5.15
CA LEU A 38 -20.45 6.72 -4.93
C LEU A 38 -19.79 7.41 -6.12
N TYR A 39 -18.86 8.30 -5.83
CA TYR A 39 -18.02 9.03 -6.77
C TYR A 39 -16.59 8.51 -6.66
N LYS A 40 -15.94 8.31 -7.81
CA LYS A 40 -14.57 7.84 -7.90
C LYS A 40 -13.61 9.01 -8.08
N SER A 41 -12.52 9.02 -7.33
CA SER A 41 -11.36 9.88 -7.59
C SER A 41 -10.11 9.01 -7.59
N THR A 42 -9.18 9.30 -8.50
CA THR A 42 -7.98 8.52 -8.68
C THR A 42 -6.74 9.39 -8.49
N ILE A 43 -5.72 8.85 -7.84
CA ILE A 43 -4.39 9.48 -7.72
C ILE A 43 -3.34 8.49 -8.22
N THR A 44 -2.37 8.99 -8.97
CA THR A 44 -1.34 8.17 -9.59
C THR A 44 0.04 8.55 -9.05
N LEU A 45 0.81 7.53 -8.66
CA LEU A 45 2.09 7.64 -7.96
C LEU A 45 3.15 6.80 -8.66
N TYR A 46 4.37 7.32 -8.74
CA TYR A 46 5.54 6.55 -9.12
C TYR A 46 6.53 6.47 -7.97
N PRO A 47 7.13 5.29 -7.70
CA PRO A 47 8.38 5.24 -6.96
C PRO A 47 9.44 6.02 -7.77
N ALA A 48 10.18 6.89 -7.09
CA ALA A 48 11.21 7.72 -7.69
C ALA A 48 12.59 7.42 -7.05
N GLY A 49 13.66 7.55 -7.85
CA GLY A 49 15.03 7.32 -7.40
C GLY A 49 15.35 5.84 -7.17
N GLU A 50 16.01 5.52 -6.06
CA GLU A 50 16.48 4.16 -5.72
C GLU A 50 15.38 3.13 -5.43
N LEU A 51 14.13 3.57 -5.33
CA LEU A 51 12.98 2.67 -5.25
C LEU A 51 12.60 2.10 -6.62
N SER A 52 13.01 2.75 -7.73
CA SER A 52 12.96 2.15 -9.07
C SER A 52 14.26 1.37 -9.31
N GLU A 53 14.17 0.07 -9.53
CA GLU A 53 15.32 -0.81 -9.68
C GLU A 53 16.28 -0.37 -10.81
N ASN A 54 17.59 -0.49 -10.53
CA ASN A 54 18.63 -1.16 -11.36
C ASN A 54 19.98 -0.45 -11.57
N THR A 55 20.24 0.74 -11.05
CA THR A 55 21.57 1.34 -11.29
C THR A 55 21.97 2.26 -10.17
N ASN A 56 22.65 1.75 -9.14
CA ASN A 56 23.48 2.64 -8.33
C ASN A 56 24.81 1.98 -7.98
N ILE A 57 25.87 2.77 -8.19
CA ILE A 57 27.27 2.48 -7.82
C ILE A 57 27.39 1.98 -6.37
N LEU A 58 26.45 2.37 -5.51
CA LEU A 58 26.37 1.92 -4.12
C LEU A 58 26.07 0.42 -3.97
N SER A 59 25.25 -0.19 -4.84
CA SER A 59 25.00 -1.63 -4.80
C SER A 59 26.22 -2.44 -5.21
N GLN A 60 27.00 -1.92 -6.18
CA GLN A 60 28.26 -2.52 -6.60
C GLN A 60 29.33 -2.36 -5.51
N LEU A 61 29.36 -1.21 -4.82
CA LEU A 61 30.26 -0.99 -3.69
C LEU A 61 29.89 -1.88 -2.49
N SER A 62 28.60 -2.12 -2.24
CA SER A 62 28.17 -3.01 -1.16
C SER A 62 28.54 -4.46 -1.43
N GLU A 63 28.34 -4.92 -2.66
CA GLU A 63 28.74 -6.28 -3.09
C GLU A 63 30.26 -6.47 -2.95
N PHE A 64 31.06 -5.45 -3.26
CA PHE A 64 32.50 -5.45 -2.98
C PHE A 64 32.79 -5.53 -1.47
N THR A 65 32.10 -4.77 -0.62
CA THR A 65 32.36 -4.76 0.83
C THR A 65 31.94 -6.05 1.56
N GLU A 66 30.93 -6.76 1.04
CA GLU A 66 30.56 -8.08 1.54
C GLU A 66 31.69 -9.09 1.36
N THR A 67 32.50 -8.96 0.30
CA THR A 67 33.69 -9.82 0.10
C THR A 67 34.78 -9.62 1.17
N PHE A 68 34.79 -8.46 1.85
CA PHE A 68 35.66 -8.18 3.00
C PHE A 68 35.02 -8.54 4.35
N GLY A 69 33.87 -9.20 4.35
CA GLY A 69 33.15 -9.60 5.57
C GLY A 69 32.44 -8.45 6.29
N VAL A 70 32.28 -7.29 5.63
CA VAL A 70 31.61 -6.12 6.19
C VAL A 70 30.21 -6.02 5.61
N ASN A 71 29.20 -6.38 6.39
CA ASN A 71 27.79 -6.24 5.99
C ASN A 71 27.23 -4.91 6.50
N VAL A 72 27.05 -3.94 5.60
CA VAL A 72 26.35 -2.66 5.88
C VAL A 72 24.97 -2.74 5.23
N PRO A 73 23.88 -2.48 5.97
CA PRO A 73 22.55 -2.49 5.38
C PRO A 73 22.40 -1.33 4.38
N THR A 74 22.12 -1.66 3.11
CA THR A 74 22.17 -0.70 1.98
C THR A 74 20.82 -0.41 1.34
N LYS A 75 19.75 -1.14 1.67
CA LYS A 75 18.42 -0.91 1.09
C LYS A 75 17.31 -1.09 2.10
N SER A 76 16.37 -0.16 2.09
CA SER A 76 15.00 -0.38 2.56
C SER A 76 14.12 -0.57 1.32
N ASN A 77 13.29 -1.61 1.33
CA ASN A 77 12.31 -1.81 0.27
C ASN A 77 10.92 -1.57 0.86
N TYR A 78 10.20 -0.59 0.34
CA TYR A 78 8.84 -0.28 0.77
C TYR A 78 7.88 -0.58 -0.36
N TYR A 79 7.04 -1.60 -0.18
CA TYR A 79 5.95 -1.84 -1.12
C TYR A 79 4.83 -0.84 -0.83
N ILE A 80 4.69 0.15 -1.72
CA ILE A 80 3.75 1.26 -1.53
C ILE A 80 2.29 0.78 -1.39
N PRO A 81 1.80 -0.23 -2.14
CA PRO A 81 0.45 -0.76 -1.93
C PRO A 81 0.21 -1.24 -0.49
N ASP A 82 1.18 -1.91 0.15
CA ASP A 82 1.05 -2.33 1.55
C ASP A 82 0.92 -1.14 2.53
N ILE A 83 1.60 -0.03 2.23
CA ILE A 83 1.48 1.20 3.04
C ILE A 83 0.05 1.76 2.92
N ILE A 84 -0.50 1.75 1.71
CA ILE A 84 -1.85 2.25 1.44
C ILE A 84 -2.89 1.33 2.09
N ASP A 85 -2.68 0.02 2.05
CA ASP A 85 -3.56 -0.96 2.67
C ASP A 85 -3.42 -1.08 4.19
N SER A 86 -2.41 -0.43 4.77
CA SER A 86 -2.13 -0.51 6.19
C SER A 86 -3.28 0.01 7.07
N TYR A 87 -3.51 -0.68 8.19
CA TYR A 87 -4.42 -0.22 9.25
C TYR A 87 -4.05 1.19 9.75
N SER A 88 -2.75 1.49 9.84
CA SER A 88 -2.24 2.79 10.31
C SER A 88 -2.72 3.96 9.45
N LEU A 89 -2.74 3.81 8.12
CA LEU A 89 -3.28 4.81 7.21
C LEU A 89 -4.79 4.92 7.38
N LYS A 90 -5.51 3.79 7.30
CA LYS A 90 -6.98 3.75 7.38
C LYS A 90 -7.48 4.36 8.70
N ASN A 91 -6.85 4.03 9.83
CA ASN A 91 -7.12 4.62 11.14
C ASN A 91 -6.93 6.14 11.14
N LYS A 92 -5.85 6.66 10.53
CA LYS A 92 -5.62 8.11 10.42
C LYS A 92 -6.65 8.79 9.53
N ILE A 93 -7.06 8.17 8.42
CA ILE A 93 -8.12 8.70 7.55
C ILE A 93 -9.44 8.79 8.31
N VAL A 94 -9.81 7.71 9.01
CA VAL A 94 -11.08 7.63 9.75
C VAL A 94 -11.16 8.65 10.88
N LYS A 95 -10.07 8.85 11.63
CA LYS A 95 -10.01 9.79 12.76
C LYS A 95 -9.85 11.25 12.34
N LYS A 96 -9.34 11.52 11.15
CA LYS A 96 -9.17 12.88 10.64
C LYS A 96 -10.55 13.53 10.43
N GLU A 97 -10.63 14.81 10.75
CA GLU A 97 -11.82 15.62 10.49
C GLU A 97 -11.81 16.12 9.05
N TRP A 98 -12.90 15.87 8.34
CA TRP A 98 -13.06 16.19 6.93
C TRP A 98 -14.13 17.25 6.71
N ASP A 99 -13.94 18.05 5.68
CA ASP A 99 -14.96 18.94 5.15
C ASP A 99 -16.00 18.10 4.38
N SER A 100 -17.29 18.34 4.66
CA SER A 100 -18.41 17.62 4.05
C SER A 100 -19.50 18.62 3.68
N ARG A 101 -20.27 18.34 2.63
CA ARG A 101 -21.46 19.14 2.30
C ARG A 101 -22.68 18.77 3.15
N LYS A 102 -22.64 17.63 3.85
CA LYS A 102 -23.72 17.18 4.74
C LYS A 102 -23.69 17.87 6.10
N PHE A 103 -22.50 18.25 6.57
CA PHE A 103 -22.29 18.81 7.90
C PHE A 103 -21.72 20.22 7.80
N THR A 104 -22.14 21.12 8.69
CA THR A 104 -21.61 22.50 8.76
C THR A 104 -20.22 22.57 9.36
N ASN A 105 -19.91 21.66 10.28
CA ASN A 105 -18.62 21.54 10.93
C ASN A 105 -17.86 20.35 10.36
N LYS A 106 -16.52 20.37 10.50
CA LYS A 106 -15.68 19.23 10.12
C LYS A 106 -16.02 18.01 10.98
N THR A 107 -16.12 16.86 10.34
CA THR A 107 -16.50 15.60 11.00
C THR A 107 -15.53 14.49 10.67
N ASN A 108 -15.27 13.61 11.63
CA ASN A 108 -14.53 12.36 11.37
C ASN A 108 -15.42 11.36 10.62
N LEU A 109 -14.82 10.29 10.07
CA LEU A 109 -15.58 9.31 9.28
C LEU A 109 -16.47 8.40 10.12
N VAL A 110 -16.18 8.25 11.42
CA VAL A 110 -17.02 7.46 12.34
C VAL A 110 -18.39 8.14 12.50
N ASP A 111 -18.37 9.45 12.72
CA ASP A 111 -19.55 10.28 12.90
C ASP A 111 -20.24 10.55 11.56
N TYR A 112 -19.49 10.79 10.48
CA TYR A 112 -20.04 10.99 9.13
C TYR A 112 -20.88 9.81 8.64
N TRP A 113 -20.47 8.57 8.97
CA TRP A 113 -21.21 7.36 8.62
C TRP A 113 -22.24 6.93 9.66
N GLU A 114 -22.47 7.74 10.70
CA GLU A 114 -23.43 7.45 11.77
C GLU A 114 -23.20 6.04 12.37
N ILE A 115 -21.94 5.61 12.48
CA ILE A 115 -21.62 4.23 12.89
C ILE A 115 -22.11 3.92 14.30
N LYS A 116 -22.25 4.96 15.12
CA LYS A 116 -22.77 4.91 16.49
C LYS A 116 -24.29 4.70 16.55
N ASP A 117 -25.00 4.88 15.44
CA ASP A 117 -26.45 4.68 15.36
C ASP A 117 -26.80 3.22 15.06
N TYR A 118 -26.72 2.41 16.11
CA TYR A 118 -27.05 0.98 16.03
C TYR A 118 -28.52 0.75 15.66
N SER A 119 -28.77 -0.10 14.67
CA SER A 119 -30.10 -0.68 14.43
C SER A 119 -30.57 -1.49 15.67
N PHE A 120 -31.88 -1.66 15.87
CA PHE A 120 -32.44 -2.35 17.04
C PHE A 120 -31.80 -3.74 17.28
N LEU A 121 -31.53 -4.48 16.20
CA LEU A 121 -30.86 -5.78 16.27
C LEU A 121 -29.39 -5.67 16.68
N GLU A 122 -28.67 -4.65 16.22
CA GLU A 122 -27.29 -4.41 16.64
C GLU A 122 -27.21 -4.04 18.12
N LYS A 123 -28.18 -3.25 18.65
CA LYS A 123 -28.26 -2.96 20.09
C LYS A 123 -28.39 -4.23 20.93
N ILE A 124 -29.24 -5.16 20.50
CA ILE A 124 -29.43 -6.46 21.16
C ILE A 124 -28.16 -7.30 21.12
N ILE A 125 -27.51 -7.40 19.95
CA ILE A 125 -26.27 -8.17 19.79
C ILE A 125 -25.15 -7.58 20.67
N THR A 126 -25.01 -6.26 20.69
CA THR A 126 -24.02 -5.56 21.53
C THR A 126 -24.31 -5.77 23.01
N TYR A 127 -25.57 -5.67 23.44
CA TYR A 127 -25.98 -5.97 24.82
C TYR A 127 -25.67 -7.40 25.24
N LEU A 128 -25.96 -8.38 24.38
CA LEU A 128 -25.62 -9.79 24.62
C LEU A 128 -24.10 -9.99 24.69
N LYS A 129 -23.33 -9.43 23.75
CA LYS A 129 -21.86 -9.53 23.74
C LYS A 129 -21.22 -8.92 24.98
N LEU A 130 -21.74 -7.78 25.43
CA LEU A 130 -21.34 -7.14 26.68
C LEU A 130 -21.57 -8.11 27.83
N ASN A 131 -22.82 -8.56 28.05
CA ASN A 131 -23.17 -9.45 29.17
C ASN A 131 -22.40 -10.79 29.20
N PHE A 132 -22.02 -11.35 28.04
CA PHE A 132 -21.26 -12.60 27.98
C PHE A 132 -19.73 -12.41 28.06
N ASN A 133 -19.20 -11.22 27.76
CA ASN A 133 -17.76 -10.97 27.62
C ASN A 133 -17.35 -9.64 28.28
N ASN A 134 -17.64 -9.51 29.58
CA ASN A 134 -17.74 -8.23 30.29
C ASN A 134 -16.41 -7.48 30.56
N ASN A 135 -15.22 -8.05 30.36
CA ASN A 135 -13.98 -7.40 30.82
C ASN A 135 -13.10 -6.76 29.72
N PHE A 136 -13.41 -6.94 28.42
CA PHE A 136 -12.51 -6.48 27.34
C PHE A 136 -13.20 -5.81 26.14
N PHE A 137 -14.51 -5.55 26.20
CA PHE A 137 -15.21 -4.90 25.09
C PHE A 137 -15.09 -3.37 25.18
N ASP A 138 -14.20 -2.82 24.35
CA ASP A 138 -14.10 -1.38 24.10
C ASP A 138 -15.01 -1.00 22.92
N LYS A 139 -16.06 -0.21 23.22
CA LYS A 139 -17.06 0.23 22.24
C LYS A 139 -16.45 1.18 21.19
N ASP A 140 -15.60 2.11 21.61
CA ASP A 140 -15.00 3.08 20.70
C ASP A 140 -14.04 2.38 19.72
N LEU A 141 -13.30 1.38 20.22
CA LEU A 141 -12.47 0.50 19.38
C LEU A 141 -13.32 -0.30 18.38
N TYR A 142 -14.48 -0.80 18.81
CA TYR A 142 -15.40 -1.54 17.94
C TYR A 142 -15.93 -0.66 16.80
N ASP A 143 -16.41 0.55 17.11
CA ASP A 143 -16.94 1.50 16.14
C ASP A 143 -15.86 1.97 15.16
N LEU A 144 -14.65 2.25 15.67
CA LEU A 144 -13.48 2.59 14.85
C LEU A 144 -13.14 1.47 13.86
N ASN A 145 -13.13 0.21 14.30
CA ASN A 145 -12.83 -0.92 13.44
C ASN A 145 -13.94 -1.17 12.39
N LYS A 146 -15.21 -0.91 12.74
CA LYS A 146 -16.33 -0.94 11.79
C LYS A 146 -16.15 0.13 10.70
N ALA A 147 -15.73 1.34 11.08
CA ALA A 147 -15.41 2.41 10.14
C ALA A 147 -14.23 2.05 9.22
N ILE A 148 -13.14 1.53 9.78
CA ILE A 148 -11.97 1.10 9.02
C ILE A 148 -12.34 0.01 8.01
N LYS A 149 -13.15 -0.98 8.42
CA LYS A 149 -13.63 -2.04 7.52
C LYS A 149 -14.55 -1.51 6.42
N LYS A 150 -15.30 -0.43 6.67
CA LYS A 150 -16.08 0.24 5.63
C LYS A 150 -15.16 0.97 4.65
N LEU A 151 -14.19 1.74 5.16
CA LEU A 151 -13.19 2.45 4.36
C LEU A 151 -12.35 1.50 3.48
N ASP A 152 -11.99 0.33 4.02
CA ASP A 152 -11.22 -0.71 3.34
C ASP A 152 -11.84 -1.14 2.01
N LYS A 153 -13.17 -1.19 1.93
CA LYS A 153 -13.90 -1.55 0.70
C LYS A 153 -14.00 -0.41 -0.31
N LEU A 154 -13.67 0.81 0.11
CA LEU A 154 -13.82 2.04 -0.66
C LEU A 154 -12.50 2.52 -1.25
N ILE A 155 -11.38 1.94 -0.84
CA ILE A 155 -10.05 2.22 -1.37
C ILE A 155 -9.58 0.99 -2.14
N SER A 156 -9.16 1.17 -3.38
CA SER A 156 -8.50 0.14 -4.18
C SER A 156 -7.15 0.66 -4.65
N VAL A 157 -6.16 -0.23 -4.68
CA VAL A 157 -4.82 0.07 -5.18
C VAL A 157 -4.48 -0.94 -6.26
N ASN A 158 -4.06 -0.43 -7.42
CA ASN A 158 -3.60 -1.24 -8.53
C ASN A 158 -2.20 -0.80 -8.92
N GLU A 159 -1.34 -1.77 -9.24
CA GLU A 159 -0.01 -1.52 -9.80
C GLU A 159 -0.02 -1.92 -11.27
N ALA A 160 0.24 -0.95 -12.15
CA ALA A 160 0.37 -1.20 -13.58
C ALA A 160 1.75 -1.80 -13.89
N TYR A 161 1.87 -2.49 -15.03
CA TYR A 161 3.15 -3.06 -15.50
C TYR A 161 4.29 -2.04 -15.64
N SER A 162 3.97 -0.75 -15.76
CA SER A 162 4.97 0.33 -15.77
C SER A 162 5.52 0.70 -14.39
N GLY A 163 5.08 0.03 -13.31
CA GLY A 163 5.34 0.45 -11.92
C GLY A 163 4.54 1.68 -11.49
N LEU A 164 3.48 2.03 -12.24
CA LEU A 164 2.57 3.11 -11.86
C LEU A 164 1.58 2.58 -10.83
N ILE A 165 1.47 3.27 -9.71
CA ILE A 165 0.54 2.92 -8.65
C ILE A 165 -0.67 3.83 -8.78
N GLU A 166 -1.83 3.23 -9.06
CA GLU A 166 -3.10 3.90 -9.15
C GLU A 166 -3.91 3.59 -7.88
N VAL A 167 -4.26 4.64 -7.15
CA VAL A 167 -5.13 4.54 -5.97
C VAL A 167 -6.48 5.13 -6.33
N GLU A 168 -7.51 4.31 -6.28
CA GLU A 168 -8.89 4.74 -6.48
C GLU A 168 -9.61 4.84 -5.13
N VAL A 169 -10.35 5.93 -4.93
CA VAL A 169 -11.17 6.14 -3.74
C VAL A 169 -12.61 6.37 -4.17
N LEU A 170 -13.51 5.52 -3.68
CA LEU A 170 -14.95 5.62 -3.85
C LEU A 170 -15.57 6.26 -2.62
N PHE A 171 -16.29 7.37 -2.77
CA PHE A 171 -16.93 8.03 -1.62
C PHE A 171 -18.28 8.63 -1.97
N GLU A 172 -19.16 8.82 -0.99
CA GLU A 172 -20.51 9.35 -1.23
C GLU A 172 -20.49 10.82 -1.70
N GLU A 173 -19.40 11.54 -1.42
CA GLU A 173 -19.18 12.91 -1.89
C GLU A 173 -17.94 12.99 -2.80
N PRO A 174 -18.03 13.67 -3.96
CA PRO A 174 -16.94 13.74 -4.92
C PRO A 174 -15.73 14.52 -4.39
N GLN A 175 -15.96 15.60 -3.63
CA GLN A 175 -14.89 16.38 -3.02
C GLN A 175 -14.12 15.55 -1.99
N LEU A 176 -14.86 14.86 -1.11
CA LEU A 176 -14.26 14.04 -0.05
C LEU A 176 -13.51 12.83 -0.62
N SER A 177 -14.02 12.22 -1.70
CA SER A 177 -13.29 11.20 -2.47
C SER A 177 -11.92 11.71 -2.94
N ALA A 178 -11.86 12.91 -3.52
CA ALA A 178 -10.61 13.52 -3.97
C ALA A 178 -9.69 13.90 -2.82
N ASP A 179 -10.24 14.47 -1.74
CA ASP A 179 -9.46 14.89 -0.57
C ASP A 179 -8.83 13.68 0.16
N ILE A 180 -9.55 12.56 0.26
CA ILE A 180 -9.03 11.31 0.82
C ILE A 180 -7.93 10.75 -0.08
N ALA A 181 -8.13 10.67 -1.40
CA ALA A 181 -7.11 10.21 -2.34
C ALA A 181 -5.83 11.06 -2.28
N ASN A 182 -5.97 12.39 -2.28
CA ASN A 182 -4.85 13.31 -2.13
C ASN A 182 -4.15 13.13 -0.76
N TYR A 183 -4.90 12.93 0.31
CA TYR A 183 -4.33 12.65 1.63
C TYR A 183 -3.57 11.34 1.70
N ILE A 184 -4.05 10.28 1.04
CA ILE A 184 -3.34 9.00 0.92
C ILE A 184 -1.95 9.24 0.32
N SER A 185 -1.85 9.97 -0.80
CA SER A 185 -0.54 10.26 -1.41
C SER A 185 0.42 10.99 -0.48
N GLN A 186 -0.07 12.03 0.20
CA GLN A 186 0.73 12.81 1.16
C GLN A 186 1.20 11.94 2.32
N TYR A 187 0.33 11.05 2.80
CA TYR A 187 0.68 10.11 3.84
C TYR A 187 1.81 9.18 3.40
N VAL A 188 1.70 8.55 2.23
CA VAL A 188 2.71 7.63 1.72
C VAL A 188 4.04 8.36 1.54
N ILE A 189 4.04 9.55 0.92
CA ILE A 189 5.23 10.41 0.76
C ILE A 189 5.88 10.68 2.12
N ASN A 190 5.11 11.14 3.09
CA ASN A 190 5.63 11.47 4.43
C ASN A 190 6.15 10.24 5.17
N PHE A 191 5.47 9.10 5.04
CA PHE A 191 5.88 7.84 5.64
C PHE A 191 7.23 7.39 5.07
N VAL A 192 7.34 7.28 3.74
CA VAL A 192 8.57 6.83 3.08
C VAL A 192 9.72 7.80 3.35
N ASN A 193 9.51 9.13 3.24
CA ASN A 193 10.53 10.12 3.56
C ASN A 193 11.04 10.00 5.00
N LYS A 194 10.13 9.77 5.96
CA LYS A 194 10.48 9.62 7.37
C LYS A 194 11.27 8.34 7.61
N GLU A 195 10.80 7.21 7.10
CA GLU A 195 11.47 5.93 7.30
C GLU A 195 12.85 5.90 6.63
N GLN A 196 12.99 6.51 5.45
CA GLN A 196 14.28 6.67 4.78
C GLN A 196 15.27 7.53 5.58
N LYS A 197 14.79 8.63 6.17
CA LYS A 197 15.62 9.45 7.05
C LYS A 197 16.08 8.68 8.30
N ILE A 198 15.22 7.82 8.85
CA ILE A 198 15.58 6.96 9.98
C ILE A 198 16.60 5.92 9.56
N PHE A 199 16.41 5.30 8.39
CA PHE A 199 17.34 4.32 7.83
C PHE A 199 18.73 4.92 7.61
N ALA A 200 18.84 6.04 6.87
CA ALA A 200 20.11 6.71 6.60
C ALA A 200 20.88 7.10 7.89
N ARG A 201 20.16 7.57 8.92
CA ARG A 201 20.73 7.84 10.25
C ARG A 201 21.31 6.61 10.92
N LYS A 202 20.56 5.49 10.88
CA LYS A 202 21.01 4.22 11.47
C LYS A 202 22.23 3.67 10.72
N THR A 203 22.21 3.71 9.38
CA THR A 203 23.32 3.26 8.54
C THR A 203 24.58 4.08 8.82
N LYS A 204 24.50 5.41 8.82
CA LYS A 204 25.63 6.26 9.19
C LYS A 204 26.19 5.90 10.56
N LYS A 205 25.35 5.77 11.58
CA LYS A 205 25.78 5.45 12.94
C LYS A 205 26.51 4.10 12.98
N PHE A 206 25.93 3.08 12.33
CA PHE A 206 26.53 1.75 12.24
C PHE A 206 27.89 1.79 11.52
N THR A 207 27.98 2.47 10.37
CA THR A 207 29.24 2.62 9.63
C THR A 207 30.29 3.39 10.42
N GLU A 208 29.89 4.42 11.18
CA GLU A 208 30.79 5.17 12.05
C GLU A 208 31.38 4.29 13.17
N GLU A 209 30.55 3.46 13.80
CA GLU A 209 31.00 2.49 14.82
C GLU A 209 31.97 1.46 14.23
N ARG A 210 31.67 0.92 13.05
CA ARG A 210 32.56 -0.02 12.35
C ARG A 210 33.87 0.62 11.90
N PHE A 211 33.81 1.85 11.40
CA PHE A 211 34.99 2.61 11.01
C PHE A 211 35.96 2.80 12.18
N LYS A 212 35.47 3.17 13.37
CA LYS A 212 36.32 3.32 14.58
C LYS A 212 36.99 2.02 14.99
N ILE A 213 36.31 0.88 14.84
CA ILE A 213 36.89 -0.43 15.13
C ILE A 213 38.03 -0.72 14.15
N ALA A 214 37.79 -0.56 12.84
CA ALA A 214 38.80 -0.78 11.81
C ALA A 214 40.01 0.17 11.94
N GLU A 215 39.77 1.43 12.33
CA GLU A 215 40.84 2.40 12.61
C GLU A 215 41.75 1.92 13.75
N ASN A 216 41.18 1.41 14.85
CA ASN A 216 41.96 0.87 15.96
C ASN A 216 42.69 -0.44 15.58
N GLU A 217 42.07 -1.33 14.81
CA GLU A 217 42.69 -2.56 14.32
C GLU A 217 43.88 -2.28 13.39
N LEU A 218 43.76 -1.27 12.53
CA LEU A 218 44.86 -0.80 11.69
C LEU A 218 46.02 -0.29 12.54
N ILE A 219 45.76 0.65 13.47
CA ILE A 219 46.78 1.20 14.37
C ILE A 219 47.50 0.08 15.13
N HIS A 220 46.74 -0.87 15.69
CA HIS A 220 47.32 -2.00 16.41
C HIS A 220 48.26 -2.84 15.54
N SER A 221 47.84 -3.18 14.32
CA SER A 221 48.69 -3.94 13.39
C SER A 221 49.94 -3.17 12.93
N GLU A 222 49.83 -1.85 12.76
CA GLU A 222 50.97 -0.97 12.44
C GLU A 222 51.97 -0.92 13.60
N ASP A 223 51.48 -0.84 14.84
CA ASP A 223 52.30 -0.86 16.05
C ASP A 223 53.01 -2.20 16.22
N GLU A 224 52.33 -3.33 16.00
CA GLU A 224 52.94 -4.67 16.02
C GLU A 224 54.09 -4.79 15.00
N LEU A 225 53.86 -4.37 13.76
CA LEU A 225 54.88 -4.39 12.71
C LEU A 225 56.04 -3.43 13.05
N THR A 226 55.73 -2.28 13.62
CA THR A 226 56.72 -1.27 14.02
C THR A 226 57.59 -1.76 15.16
N ASN A 227 57.00 -2.36 16.19
CA ASN A 227 57.73 -2.93 17.32
C ASN A 227 58.60 -4.11 16.88
N PHE A 228 58.06 -5.02 16.04
CA PHE A 228 58.84 -6.10 15.45
C PHE A 228 60.05 -5.58 14.64
N ARG A 229 59.88 -4.49 13.87
CA ARG A 229 60.98 -3.84 13.12
C ARG A 229 62.05 -3.22 14.02
N LYS A 230 61.68 -2.71 15.20
CA LYS A 230 62.63 -2.16 16.19
C LYS A 230 63.44 -3.27 16.87
N GLU A 231 62.78 -4.37 17.24
CA GLU A 231 63.40 -5.50 17.93
C GLU A 231 64.25 -6.36 17.00
N HIS A 232 63.85 -6.48 15.73
CA HIS A 232 64.53 -7.28 14.71
C HIS A 232 64.88 -6.42 13.49
N PRO A 233 66.06 -5.77 13.46
CA PRO A 233 66.52 -5.01 12.31
C PRO A 233 66.82 -5.91 11.10
N LEU A 234 66.56 -5.40 9.89
CA LEU A 234 66.72 -6.12 8.61
C LEU A 234 68.11 -6.75 8.41
N ILE A 235 69.15 -6.14 8.96
CA ILE A 235 70.55 -6.62 8.83
C ILE A 235 70.74 -7.98 9.51
N ASN A 236 69.91 -8.31 10.52
CA ASN A 236 70.02 -9.54 11.32
C ASN A 236 68.85 -10.51 11.07
N ASP A 237 68.11 -10.35 9.97
CA ASP A 237 66.94 -11.16 9.66
C ASP A 237 67.32 -12.61 9.30
N THR A 238 66.70 -13.58 9.97
CA THR A 238 66.70 -14.99 9.55
C THR A 238 65.56 -15.25 8.56
N PRO A 239 65.60 -16.33 7.75
CA PRO A 239 64.48 -16.68 6.86
C PRO A 239 63.12 -16.78 7.59
N GLU A 240 63.11 -17.25 8.83
CA GLU A 240 61.91 -17.32 9.67
C GLU A 240 61.40 -15.93 10.06
N LEU A 241 62.29 -15.02 10.47
CA LEU A 241 61.93 -13.63 10.81
C LEU A 241 61.42 -12.87 9.58
N GLN A 242 61.97 -13.12 8.39
CA GLN A 242 61.49 -12.55 7.14
C GLN A 242 60.06 -12.99 6.82
N LEU A 243 59.75 -14.29 6.99
CA LEU A 243 58.39 -14.80 6.80
C LEU A 243 57.41 -14.19 7.80
N LEU A 244 57.81 -14.03 9.05
CA LEU A 244 56.97 -13.38 10.06
C LEU A 244 56.74 -11.90 9.75
N ARG A 245 57.78 -11.18 9.32
CA ARG A 245 57.68 -9.78 8.85
C ARG A 245 56.66 -9.65 7.72
N LEU A 246 56.70 -10.56 6.74
CA LEU A 246 55.73 -10.58 5.63
C LEU A 246 54.31 -10.85 6.09
N ARG A 247 54.11 -11.69 7.11
CA ARG A 247 52.77 -11.91 7.70
C ARG A 247 52.23 -10.66 8.38
N LEU A 248 53.05 -10.01 9.22
CA LEU A 248 52.68 -8.75 9.88
C LEU A 248 52.38 -7.63 8.86
N ALA A 249 53.21 -7.50 7.83
CA ALA A 249 52.99 -6.54 6.75
C ALA A 249 51.67 -6.80 6.00
N ARG A 250 51.34 -8.07 5.74
CA ARG A 250 50.06 -8.45 5.12
C ARG A 250 48.88 -8.13 6.03
N ASN A 251 49.01 -8.29 7.34
CA ASN A 251 47.95 -7.92 8.29
C ASN A 251 47.68 -6.41 8.25
N VAL A 252 48.74 -5.58 8.22
CA VAL A 252 48.61 -4.13 8.04
C VAL A 252 47.93 -3.81 6.71
N GLU A 253 48.34 -4.44 5.62
CA GLU A 253 47.74 -4.25 4.29
C GLU A 253 46.24 -4.58 4.29
N VAL A 254 45.85 -5.72 4.86
CA VAL A 254 44.43 -6.11 4.98
C VAL A 254 43.64 -5.10 5.81
N ASN A 255 44.15 -4.70 6.97
CA ASN A 255 43.47 -3.73 7.83
C ASN A 255 43.37 -2.34 7.18
N GLN A 256 44.38 -1.96 6.39
CA GLN A 256 44.40 -0.70 5.64
C GLN A 256 43.29 -0.69 4.58
N GLU A 257 43.10 -1.78 3.84
CA GLU A 257 42.01 -1.89 2.86
C GLU A 257 40.62 -1.81 3.53
N VAL A 258 40.44 -2.47 4.67
CA VAL A 258 39.20 -2.39 5.45
C VAL A 258 38.95 -0.96 5.94
N TYR A 259 39.98 -0.26 6.43
CA TYR A 259 39.90 1.13 6.85
C TYR A 259 39.49 2.06 5.71
N ILE A 260 40.16 1.98 4.55
CA ILE A 260 39.87 2.82 3.38
C ILE A 260 38.42 2.59 2.93
N THR A 261 37.99 1.33 2.88
CA THR A 261 36.65 0.94 2.48
C THR A 261 35.59 1.53 3.41
N LEU A 262 35.72 1.34 4.73
CA LEU A 262 34.80 1.88 5.72
C LEU A 262 34.81 3.41 5.76
N ARG A 263 35.96 4.03 5.50
CA ARG A 263 36.06 5.49 5.39
C ARG A 263 35.22 6.00 4.22
N ASN A 264 35.34 5.39 3.04
CA ASN A 264 34.55 5.74 1.87
C ASN A 264 33.05 5.53 2.12
N GLN A 265 32.66 4.42 2.75
CA GLN A 265 31.26 4.17 3.12
C GLN A 265 30.73 5.21 4.11
N LEU A 266 31.55 5.64 5.08
CA LEU A 266 31.15 6.66 6.04
C LEU A 266 30.87 8.01 5.35
N GLU A 267 31.70 8.40 4.38
CA GLU A 267 31.44 9.61 3.60
C GLU A 267 30.16 9.51 2.76
N ILE A 268 29.91 8.35 2.14
CA ILE A 268 28.64 8.09 1.45
C ILE A 268 27.46 8.20 2.41
N ALA A 269 27.52 7.55 3.58
CA ALA A 269 26.44 7.57 4.56
C ALA A 269 26.16 8.98 5.11
N LYS A 270 27.18 9.83 5.27
CA LYS A 270 27.02 11.26 5.61
C LYS A 270 26.30 12.03 4.51
N ILE A 271 26.64 11.77 3.25
CA ILE A 271 25.96 12.38 2.10
C ILE A 271 24.50 11.93 2.06
N GLU A 272 24.22 10.63 2.27
CA GLU A 272 22.86 10.11 2.25
C GLU A 272 21.97 10.66 3.37
N GLU A 273 22.49 10.80 4.58
CA GLU A 273 21.75 11.36 5.70
C GLU A 273 21.36 12.84 5.47
N SER A 274 22.25 13.60 4.81
CA SER A 274 22.05 15.03 4.55
C SER A 274 21.30 15.33 3.25
N LYS A 275 21.18 14.36 2.35
CA LYS A 275 20.54 14.53 1.04
C LYS A 275 19.01 14.52 1.16
N GLU A 276 18.38 15.60 0.71
CA GLU A 276 16.93 15.65 0.53
C GLU A 276 16.54 14.97 -0.79
N ARG A 277 15.69 13.93 -0.73
CA ARG A 277 15.24 13.17 -1.91
C ARG A 277 13.72 13.12 -1.96
N LEU A 278 13.18 13.14 -3.18
CA LEU A 278 11.79 12.79 -3.47
C LEU A 278 11.74 11.31 -3.82
N PHE A 279 11.30 10.47 -2.89
CA PHE A 279 11.21 9.02 -3.10
C PHE A 279 9.93 8.61 -3.83
N ILE A 280 8.92 9.46 -3.85
CA ILE A 280 7.65 9.21 -4.52
C ILE A 280 7.29 10.47 -5.29
N ASN A 281 6.96 10.30 -6.57
CA ASN A 281 6.45 11.37 -7.42
C ASN A 281 4.95 11.19 -7.65
N ILE A 282 4.20 12.29 -7.60
CA ILE A 282 2.78 12.31 -7.96
C ILE A 282 2.72 12.62 -9.45
N LEU A 283 2.15 11.70 -10.24
CA LEU A 283 1.90 11.95 -11.66
C LEU A 283 0.66 12.83 -11.79
N ASP A 284 -0.50 12.32 -11.36
CA ASP A 284 -1.76 13.05 -11.36
C ASP A 284 -2.34 13.14 -9.95
N LYS A 285 -2.77 14.35 -9.58
CA LYS A 285 -3.53 14.57 -8.34
C LYS A 285 -4.98 14.13 -8.52
N ALA A 286 -5.63 13.76 -7.42
CA ALA A 286 -7.04 13.42 -7.45
C ALA A 286 -7.91 14.69 -7.56
N TYR A 287 -8.89 14.62 -8.45
CA TYR A 287 -9.92 15.64 -8.66
C TYR A 287 -11.32 15.06 -8.44
N PRO A 288 -12.28 15.86 -7.96
CA PRO A 288 -13.65 15.40 -7.74
C PRO A 288 -14.31 15.00 -9.06
N SER A 289 -14.79 13.77 -9.15
CA SER A 289 -15.53 13.32 -10.33
C SER A 289 -16.91 13.98 -10.42
N VAL A 290 -17.25 14.44 -11.63
CA VAL A 290 -18.57 14.97 -11.96
C VAL A 290 -19.61 13.85 -12.10
N LYS A 291 -19.18 12.63 -12.46
CA LYS A 291 -20.05 11.49 -12.71
C LYS A 291 -20.00 10.50 -11.54
N LYS A 292 -21.16 9.99 -11.15
CA LYS A 292 -21.25 8.86 -10.21
C LYS A 292 -20.68 7.60 -10.85
N GLU A 293 -19.93 6.82 -10.06
CA GLU A 293 -19.37 5.53 -10.46
C GLU A 293 -20.32 4.38 -10.08
N HIS A 294 -20.90 4.45 -8.88
CA HIS A 294 -21.86 3.43 -8.40
C HIS A 294 -23.22 4.03 -8.00
N PRO A 295 -24.30 3.24 -8.14
CA PRO A 295 -24.36 2.00 -8.93
C PRO A 295 -24.29 2.29 -10.44
N LYS A 296 -23.78 1.34 -11.23
CA LYS A 296 -23.81 1.39 -12.71
C LYS A 296 -25.24 1.19 -13.20
N THR A 297 -26.05 2.26 -13.14
CA THR A 297 -27.52 2.21 -13.27
C THR A 297 -27.97 1.52 -14.54
N PHE A 298 -27.35 1.84 -15.67
CA PHE A 298 -27.69 1.25 -16.96
C PHE A 298 -27.44 -0.27 -16.99
N LEU A 299 -26.28 -0.70 -16.50
CA LEU A 299 -25.91 -2.12 -16.43
C LEU A 299 -26.85 -2.89 -15.50
N LEU A 300 -27.18 -2.32 -14.34
CA LEU A 300 -28.07 -2.97 -13.38
C LEU A 300 -29.50 -3.09 -13.92
N LEU A 301 -30.05 -2.02 -14.51
CA LEU A 301 -31.38 -2.05 -15.14
C LEU A 301 -31.43 -3.06 -16.30
N PHE A 302 -30.35 -3.18 -17.08
CA PHE A 302 -30.25 -4.18 -18.13
C PHE A 302 -30.30 -5.61 -17.56
N ILE A 303 -29.53 -5.90 -16.50
CA ILE A 303 -29.52 -7.22 -15.85
C ILE A 303 -30.91 -7.58 -15.29
N PHE A 304 -31.56 -6.67 -14.57
CA PHE A 304 -32.91 -6.90 -14.04
C PHE A 304 -33.94 -7.13 -15.15
N SER A 305 -33.88 -6.32 -16.21
CA SER A 305 -34.74 -6.48 -17.39
C SER A 305 -34.53 -7.83 -18.08
N PHE A 306 -33.27 -8.25 -18.23
CA PHE A 306 -32.91 -9.52 -18.85
C PHE A 306 -33.36 -10.73 -18.02
N LEU A 307 -33.19 -10.68 -16.69
CA LEU A 307 -33.69 -11.69 -15.77
C LEU A 307 -35.23 -11.78 -15.79
N GLY A 308 -35.92 -10.64 -15.84
CA GLY A 308 -37.38 -10.58 -15.99
C GLY A 308 -37.85 -11.21 -17.30
N PHE A 309 -37.12 -11.00 -18.39
CA PHE A 309 -37.41 -11.61 -19.68
C PHE A 309 -37.20 -13.13 -19.67
N LEU A 310 -36.07 -13.62 -19.12
CA LEU A 310 -35.78 -15.06 -19.03
C LEU A 310 -36.81 -15.81 -18.18
N THR A 311 -37.13 -15.28 -17.00
CA THR A 311 -38.12 -15.88 -16.09
C THR A 311 -39.52 -15.86 -16.71
N GLY A 312 -39.91 -14.75 -17.35
CA GLY A 312 -41.17 -14.68 -18.10
C GLY A 312 -41.25 -15.68 -19.25
N SER A 313 -40.16 -15.85 -20.00
CA SER A 313 -40.05 -16.81 -21.11
C SER A 313 -40.22 -18.25 -20.63
N LEU A 314 -39.52 -18.63 -19.56
CA LEU A 314 -39.65 -19.96 -18.93
C LEU A 314 -41.09 -20.21 -18.45
N TYR A 315 -41.69 -19.22 -17.75
CA TYR A 315 -43.07 -19.29 -17.31
C TYR A 315 -44.03 -19.53 -18.47
N TYR A 316 -43.83 -18.83 -19.60
CA TYR A 316 -44.63 -19.04 -20.79
C TYR A 316 -44.48 -20.45 -21.38
N LEU A 317 -43.25 -20.97 -21.46
CA LEU A 317 -43.01 -22.32 -22.00
C LEU A 317 -43.71 -23.39 -21.15
N VAL A 318 -43.62 -23.28 -19.82
CA VAL A 318 -44.30 -24.21 -18.90
C VAL A 318 -45.83 -24.15 -19.09
N LEU A 319 -46.40 -22.94 -19.15
CA LEU A 319 -47.83 -22.75 -19.38
C LEU A 319 -48.30 -23.28 -20.74
N ASN A 320 -47.50 -23.08 -21.79
CA ASN A 320 -47.84 -23.54 -23.13
C ASN A 320 -47.78 -25.08 -23.21
N ASN A 321 -46.80 -25.70 -22.56
CA ASN A 321 -46.73 -27.16 -22.45
C ASN A 321 -47.88 -27.74 -21.63
N ALA A 322 -48.29 -27.06 -20.55
CA ALA A 322 -49.43 -27.46 -19.73
C ALA A 322 -50.78 -27.32 -20.44
N ARG A 323 -50.91 -26.40 -21.42
CA ARG A 323 -52.13 -26.23 -22.24
C ARG A 323 -52.22 -27.19 -23.44
N LYS A 324 -51.11 -27.87 -23.77
CA LYS A 324 -51.05 -28.86 -24.88
C LYS A 324 -51.25 -30.30 -24.41
N LYS A 325 -51.20 -30.56 -23.10
CA LYS A 325 -51.76 -31.76 -22.47
C LYS A 325 -53.24 -31.50 -22.19
#